data_AF-A0A522Q5D3-F1
#
_entry.id   AF-A0A522Q5D3-F1
#
_cell.length_a   1.000
_cell.length_b   1.000
_cell.length_c   1.000
_cell.angle_alpha   90.00
_cell.angle_beta   90.00
_cell.angle_gamma   90.00
#
_symmetry.space_group_name_H-M   'P 1'
#
loop_
_entity.id
_entity.type
_entity.pdbx_description
1 polymer ?
#
loop_
_entity_poly.entity_id
_entity_poly.type
_entity_poly.pdbx_seq_one_letter_code
_entity_poly.pdbx_strand_id
1 'polypeptide(L)'
;MIPNILNTLVGLVLSYATVLHPTWVERQYGPFLVFAVIMLVLSIWARVGDAYHWFGNVNIACSIIIGVVSLLPLGTMPDVAFWTGMWMGILIPCVALWAALYNREPSAHQSKTAGS
;
A
#
# COMPACT_ATOMS: atom_id res chain seq x y z
N MET A 1 13.51 0.82 1.40
CA MET A 1 13.17 -0.02 2.59
C MET A 1 12.19 0.66 3.54
N ILE A 2 12.51 1.83 4.11
CA ILE A 2 11.63 2.58 5.03
C ILE A 2 10.22 2.83 4.48
N PRO A 3 10.03 3.35 3.24
CA PRO A 3 8.68 3.60 2.73
C PRO A 3 7.85 2.32 2.55
N ASN A 4 8.48 1.19 2.22
CA ASN A 4 7.80 -0.10 2.13
C ASN A 4 7.35 -0.60 3.52
N ILE A 5 8.20 -0.47 4.55
CA ILE A 5 7.82 -0.82 5.93
C ILE A 5 6.68 0.07 6.44
N LEU A 6 6.74 1.38 6.16
CA LEU A 6 5.65 2.30 6.49
C LEU A 6 4.36 1.93 5.77
N ASN A 7 4.41 1.59 4.47
CA ASN A 7 3.24 1.10 3.74
C ASN A 7 2.68 -0.19 4.35
N THR A 8 3.54 -1.10 4.81
CA THR A 8 3.11 -2.30 5.52
C THR A 8 2.39 -1.97 6.82
N LEU A 9 2.93 -1.05 7.63
CA LEU A 9 2.30 -0.63 8.88
C LEU A 9 0.96 0.09 8.62
N VAL A 10 0.90 0.99 7.65
CA VAL A 10 -0.33 1.71 7.28
C VAL A 10 -1.39 0.75 6.74
N GLY A 11 -0.99 -0.25 5.95
CA GLY A 11 -1.86 -1.34 5.50
C GLY A 11 -2.48 -2.15 6.63
N LEU A 12 -1.65 -2.55 7.60
CA LEU A 12 -2.10 -3.24 8.80
C LEU A 12 -3.05 -2.39 9.64
N VAL A 13 -2.76 -1.10 9.81
CA VAL A 13 -3.64 -0.17 10.52
C VAL A 13 -4.97 -0.03 9.79
N LEU A 14 -4.98 0.04 8.45
CA LEU A 14 -6.21 0.06 7.66
C LEU A 14 -7.02 -1.22 7.88
N SER A 15 -6.39 -2.40 7.78
CA SER A 15 -7.06 -3.68 8.04
C SER A 15 -7.64 -3.74 9.46
N TYR A 16 -6.85 -3.36 10.46
CA TYR A 16 -7.28 -3.29 11.86
C TYR A 16 -8.46 -2.34 12.05
N ALA A 17 -8.40 -1.13 11.49
CA ALA A 17 -9.48 -0.15 11.56
C ALA A 17 -10.75 -0.66 10.88
N THR A 18 -10.61 -1.36 9.75
CA THR A 18 -11.74 -1.93 9.01
C THR A 18 -12.43 -3.05 9.79
N VAL A 19 -11.68 -3.83 10.58
CA VAL A 19 -12.22 -4.95 11.37
C VAL A 19 -12.77 -4.51 12.73
N LEU A 20 -12.02 -3.73 13.52
CA LEU A 20 -12.43 -3.36 14.89
C LEU A 20 -13.31 -2.12 14.97
N HIS A 21 -13.18 -1.19 14.02
CA HIS A 21 -13.91 0.08 14.05
C HIS A 21 -14.58 0.38 12.69
N PRO A 22 -15.57 -0.42 12.26
CA PRO A 22 -16.28 -0.21 10.98
C PRO A 22 -16.88 1.19 10.89
N THR A 23 -17.37 1.72 12.02
CA THR A 23 -17.96 3.06 12.12
C THR A 23 -16.97 4.20 11.85
N TRP A 24 -15.66 3.96 11.96
CA TRP A 24 -14.65 4.93 11.53
C TRP A 24 -14.55 4.94 10.01
N VAL A 25 -14.57 3.77 9.37
CA VAL A 25 -14.55 3.61 7.92
C VAL A 25 -15.83 4.11 7.25
N GLU A 26 -16.98 3.92 7.90
CA GLU A 26 -18.30 4.35 7.43
C GLU A 26 -18.52 5.87 7.50
N ARG A 27 -17.69 6.61 8.25
CA ARG A 27 -17.73 8.09 8.22
C ARG A 27 -17.27 8.56 6.84
N GLN A 28 -18.25 9.03 6.07
CA GLN A 28 -18.10 9.50 4.70
C GLN A 28 -16.87 10.41 4.51
N TYR A 29 -16.08 10.10 3.49
CA TYR A 29 -14.97 10.90 2.91
C TYR A 29 -13.71 11.14 3.75
N GLY A 30 -13.71 10.93 5.07
CA GLY A 30 -12.57 11.29 5.91
C GLY A 30 -11.44 10.24 5.91
N PRO A 31 -11.58 9.17 6.69
CA PRO A 31 -10.47 8.28 7.00
C PRO A 31 -10.01 7.44 5.80
N PHE A 32 -10.93 6.96 4.95
CA PHE A 32 -10.57 6.17 3.76
C PHE A 32 -9.70 6.96 2.77
N LEU A 33 -10.04 8.24 2.54
CA LEU A 33 -9.27 9.14 1.70
C LEU A 33 -7.88 9.40 2.30
N VAL A 34 -7.80 9.62 3.63
CA VAL A 34 -6.53 9.83 4.33
C VAL A 34 -5.60 8.62 4.16
N PHE A 35 -6.12 7.40 4.36
CA PHE A 35 -5.33 6.18 4.14
C PHE A 35 -4.89 6.04 2.67
N ALA A 36 -5.78 6.31 1.72
CA ALA A 36 -5.46 6.27 0.29
C ALA A 36 -4.32 7.24 -0.07
N VAL A 37 -4.38 8.48 0.42
CA VAL A 37 -3.35 9.50 0.17
C VAL A 37 -2.03 9.12 0.80
N ILE A 38 -2.03 8.67 2.06
CA ILE A 38 -0.80 8.25 2.76
C ILE A 38 -0.15 7.09 2.02
N MET A 39 -0.92 6.04 1.67
CA MET A 39 -0.41 4.89 0.95
C MET A 39 0.10 5.26 -0.44
N LEU A 40 -0.58 6.17 -1.16
CA LEU A 40 -0.15 6.64 -2.47
C LEU A 40 1.20 7.38 -2.39
N VAL A 41 1.34 8.31 -1.44
CA VAL A 41 2.59 9.06 -1.23
C VAL A 41 3.74 8.10 -0.86
N LEU A 42 3.50 7.16 0.05
CA LEU A 42 4.50 6.17 0.44
C LEU A 42 4.88 5.24 -0.71
N SER A 43 3.92 4.87 -1.56
CA SER A 43 4.16 4.01 -2.73
C SER A 43 4.98 4.73 -3.81
N ILE A 44 4.69 6.00 -4.06
CA ILE A 44 5.50 6.83 -4.98
C ILE A 44 6.91 6.99 -4.42
N TRP A 45 7.04 7.22 -3.11
CA TRP A 45 8.35 7.34 -2.48
C TRP A 45 9.15 6.03 -2.50
N ALA A 46 8.49 4.89 -2.30
CA ALA A 46 9.12 3.57 -2.43
C ALA A 46 9.70 3.34 -3.83
N ARG A 47 8.97 3.78 -4.87
CA ARG A 47 9.37 3.62 -6.27
C ARG A 47 10.69 4.32 -6.60
N VAL A 48 11.03 5.42 -5.91
CA VAL A 48 12.29 6.16 -6.15
C VAL A 48 13.53 5.32 -5.77
N GLY A 49 13.40 4.36 -4.86
CA GLY A 49 14.51 3.54 -4.37
C GLY A 49 14.51 2.08 -4.83
N ASP A 50 13.51 1.64 -5.60
CA ASP A 50 13.33 0.23 -5.97
C ASP A 50 13.88 -0.06 -7.38
N ALA A 51 14.76 -1.06 -7.49
CA ALA A 51 15.30 -1.52 -8.78
C ALA A 51 14.24 -2.17 -9.67
N TYR A 52 13.19 -2.75 -9.07
CA TYR A 52 12.08 -3.40 -9.76
C TYR A 52 10.77 -2.64 -9.53
N HIS A 53 10.32 -1.89 -10.55
CA HIS A 53 9.16 -1.01 -10.47
C HIS A 53 7.80 -1.73 -10.30
N TRP A 54 7.74 -3.06 -10.51
CA TRP A 54 6.50 -3.85 -10.42
C TRP A 54 5.80 -3.71 -9.05
N PHE A 55 6.56 -3.81 -7.95
CA PHE A 55 5.98 -3.75 -6.60
C PHE A 55 5.39 -2.38 -6.28
N GLY A 56 6.09 -1.31 -6.67
CA GLY A 56 5.58 0.06 -6.57
C GLY A 56 4.32 0.28 -7.40
N ASN A 57 4.25 -0.26 -8.61
CA ASN A 57 3.07 -0.13 -9.48
C ASN A 57 1.82 -0.79 -8.88
N VAL A 58 1.96 -1.98 -8.28
CA VAL A 58 0.84 -2.67 -7.62
C VAL A 58 0.33 -1.86 -6.42
N ASN A 59 1.23 -1.35 -5.57
CA ASN A 59 0.84 -0.55 -4.42
C ASN A 59 0.19 0.79 -4.82
N ILE A 60 0.67 1.42 -5.89
CA ILE A 60 0.04 2.61 -6.48
C ILE A 60 -1.37 2.26 -6.99
N ALA A 61 -1.53 1.16 -7.73
CA ALA A 61 -2.83 0.73 -8.24
C ALA A 61 -3.82 0.46 -7.10
N CYS A 62 -3.40 -0.26 -6.05
CA CYS A 62 -4.22 -0.49 -4.86
C CYS A 62 -4.61 0.84 -4.18
N SER A 63 -3.68 1.78 -4.03
CA SER A 63 -3.94 3.09 -3.43
C SER A 63 -4.95 3.90 -4.25
N ILE A 64 -4.87 3.84 -5.58
CA ILE A 64 -5.83 4.48 -6.48
C ILE A 64 -7.22 3.84 -6.33
N ILE A 65 -7.31 2.51 -6.24
CA ILE A 65 -8.59 1.82 -6.04
C ILE A 65 -9.25 2.27 -4.73
N ILE A 66 -8.49 2.34 -3.63
CA ILE A 66 -9.01 2.87 -2.35
C ILE A 66 -9.47 4.33 -2.52
N GLY A 67 -8.68 5.14 -3.24
CA GLY A 67 -9.03 6.53 -3.54
C GLY A 67 -10.36 6.65 -4.29
N VAL A 68 -10.56 5.85 -5.35
CA VAL A 68 -11.82 5.82 -6.10
C VAL A 68 -12.98 5.34 -5.23
N VAL A 69 -12.77 4.28 -4.43
CA VAL A 69 -13.79 3.75 -3.52
C VAL A 69 -14.16 4.76 -2.44
N SER A 70 -13.22 5.59 -1.99
CA SER A 70 -13.51 6.67 -1.03
C SER A 70 -14.47 7.75 -1.56
N LEU A 71 -14.63 7.86 -2.88
CA LEU A 71 -15.57 8.80 -3.51
C LEU A 71 -17.02 8.26 -3.55
N LEU A 72 -17.20 6.95 -3.36
CA LEU A 72 -18.50 6.32 -3.32
C LEU A 72 -19.24 6.67 -2.03
N PRO A 73 -20.59 6.61 -2.02
CA PRO A 73 -21.37 6.79 -0.80
C PRO A 73 -21.23 5.56 0.12
N LEU A 74 -20.06 5.39 0.75
CA LEU A 74 -19.71 4.20 1.55
C LEU A 74 -20.67 3.96 2.72
N GLY A 75 -21.34 5.00 3.22
CA GLY A 75 -22.39 4.88 4.24
C GLY A 75 -23.65 4.14 3.76
N THR A 76 -23.87 3.99 2.45
CA THR A 76 -24.97 3.18 1.89
C THR A 76 -24.52 1.81 1.40
N MET A 77 -23.21 1.53 1.42
CA MET A 77 -22.60 0.28 0.94
C MET A 77 -21.54 -0.23 1.94
N PRO A 78 -21.94 -0.54 3.19
CA PRO A 78 -21.00 -0.91 4.25
C PRO A 78 -20.20 -2.19 3.92
N ASP A 79 -20.81 -3.15 3.24
CA ASP A 79 -20.13 -4.37 2.79
C ASP A 79 -18.99 -4.06 1.81
N VAL A 80 -19.18 -3.12 0.88
CA VAL A 80 -18.15 -2.73 -0.09
C VAL A 80 -17.00 -2.03 0.62
N ALA A 81 -17.30 -1.15 1.57
CA ALA A 81 -16.31 -0.44 2.37
C ALA A 81 -15.47 -1.43 3.19
N PHE A 82 -16.13 -2.38 3.85
CA PHE A 82 -15.50 -3.43 4.64
C PHE A 82 -14.60 -4.32 3.80
N TRP A 83 -15.15 -4.94 2.74
CA TRP A 83 -14.39 -5.88 1.91
C TRP A 83 -13.22 -5.19 1.20
N THR A 84 -13.42 -3.98 0.68
CA THR A 84 -12.35 -3.25 0.01
C THR A 84 -11.26 -2.84 0.99
N GLY A 85 -11.62 -2.30 2.16
CA GLY A 85 -10.65 -1.93 3.20
C GLY A 85 -9.86 -3.13 3.71
N MET A 86 -10.53 -4.26 3.92
CA MET A 86 -9.90 -5.52 4.34
C MET A 86 -8.93 -6.03 3.28
N TRP A 87 -9.38 -6.21 2.03
CA TRP A 87 -8.54 -6.75 0.96
C TRP A 87 -7.35 -5.85 0.67
N MET A 88 -7.55 -4.53 0.59
CA MET A 88 -6.45 -3.60 0.33
C MET A 88 -5.52 -3.47 1.52
N GLY A 89 -6.05 -3.51 2.75
CA GLY A 89 -5.28 -3.56 3.99
C GLY A 89 -4.48 -4.86 4.17
N ILE A 90 -4.69 -5.88 3.33
CA ILE A 90 -3.87 -7.12 3.30
C ILE A 90 -2.91 -7.09 2.11
N LEU A 91 -3.39 -6.76 0.91
CA LEU A 91 -2.60 -6.79 -0.32
C LEU A 91 -1.43 -5.82 -0.29
N ILE A 92 -1.66 -4.56 0.10
CA ILE A 92 -0.62 -3.53 0.19
C ILE A 92 0.51 -3.95 1.14
N PRO A 93 0.24 -4.37 2.39
CA PRO A 93 1.31 -4.81 3.28
C PRO A 93 2.03 -6.06 2.80
N CYS A 94 1.33 -7.04 2.22
CA CYS A 94 1.98 -8.23 1.67
C CYS A 94 2.96 -7.88 0.55
N VAL A 95 2.54 -7.04 -0.40
CA VAL A 95 3.38 -6.61 -1.54
C VAL A 95 4.51 -5.70 -1.08
N ALA A 96 4.25 -4.77 -0.16
CA ALA A 96 5.26 -3.89 0.40
C ALA A 96 6.30 -4.67 1.24
N LEU A 97 5.87 -5.65 2.03
CA LEU A 97 6.77 -6.52 2.80
C LEU A 97 7.62 -7.39 1.88
N TRP A 98 7.01 -7.94 0.82
CA TRP A 98 7.73 -8.69 -0.21
C TRP A 98 8.81 -7.83 -0.88
N ALA A 99 8.47 -6.60 -1.26
CA ALA A 99 9.43 -5.65 -1.81
C ALA A 99 10.54 -5.33 -0.80
N ALA A 100 10.21 -5.13 0.47
CA ALA A 100 11.20 -4.88 1.52
C ALA A 100 12.16 -6.07 1.74
N LEU A 101 11.67 -7.30 1.59
CA LEU A 101 12.45 -8.51 1.80
C LEU A 101 13.32 -8.88 0.59
N TYR A 102 12.77 -8.74 -0.63
CA TYR A 102 13.39 -9.25 -1.85
C TYR A 102 14.06 -8.19 -2.75
N ASN A 103 13.87 -6.87 -2.54
CA ASN A 103 14.64 -5.84 -3.28
C ASN A 103 16.07 -5.62 -2.75
N ARG A 104 16.62 -6.53 -1.93
CA ARG A 104 18.05 -6.50 -1.60
C ARG A 104 18.86 -7.16 -2.71
N GLU A 105 19.50 -6.31 -3.51
CA GLU A 105 20.67 -6.50 -4.40
C GLU A 105 20.42 -6.66 -5.91
N PRO A 106 21.19 -5.88 -6.71
CA PRO A 106 22.30 -6.51 -7.43
C PRO A 106 23.66 -5.88 -7.09
N SER A 107 24.13 -6.01 -5.85
CA SER A 107 25.52 -5.70 -5.48
C SER A 107 26.53 -6.72 -6.03
N ALA A 108 26.07 -7.85 -6.60
CA ALA A 108 26.94 -8.97 -6.99
C ALA A 108 27.46 -8.93 -8.45
N HIS A 109 27.03 -7.97 -9.29
CA HIS A 109 27.41 -7.95 -10.72
C HIS A 109 28.45 -6.89 -11.13
N GLN A 110 28.81 -5.92 -10.27
CA GLN A 110 29.81 -4.90 -10.63
C GLN A 110 31.28 -5.29 -10.36
N SER A 111 31.56 -6.40 -9.65
CA SER A 111 32.95 -6.82 -9.41
C SER A 111 33.56 -7.70 -10.51
N LYS A 112 32.77 -8.20 -11.47
CA LYS A 112 33.25 -9.12 -12.53
C LYS A 112 33.61 -8.45 -13.86
N THR A 113 33.30 -7.17 -14.06
CA THR A 113 33.58 -6.46 -15.32
C THR A 113 34.72 -5.45 -15.23
N ALA A 114 35.32 -5.24 -14.06
CA ALA A 114 36.47 -4.35 -13.89
C ALA A 114 37.84 -5.06 -14.07
N GLY A 115 37.86 -6.30 -14.55
CA GLY A 115 39.07 -7.13 -14.61
C GLY A 115 39.11 -8.16 -15.72
N SER A 116 38.71 -7.80 -16.95
CA SER A 116 39.06 -8.56 -18.16
C SER A 116 39.43 -7.65 -19.32
#